data_AF-A0AAE0WBB5-F1
#
_entry.id   AF-A0AAE0WBB5-F1
#
_cell.length_a   1.000
_cell.length_b   1.000
_cell.length_c   1.000
_cell.angle_alpha   90.00
_cell.angle_beta   90.00
_cell.angle_gamma   90.00
#
_symmetry.space_group_name_H-M   'P 1'
#
loop_
_entity.id
_entity.type
_entity.pdbx_description
1 polymer ?
#
loop_
_entity_poly.entity_id
_entity_poly.type
_entity_poly.pdbx_seq_one_letter_code
_entity_poly.pdbx_strand_id
1 'polypeptide(L)'
;MFEGFPIRVYVHHCNVTDTHSDEVLIKASIDDKDWEEHRPVPALANDNILNLHFAGIEVHKFQTIRLVAIARVRCQEILAGIPGFSSLSQYDKNVRIVVPKDGFSKPTRLILGIRHIRESTINYAVQNYDNCRNVRSVGPLITISCQYQSRKDLTIDLIKRKQSDRKMTDSGKWFYVFKANEEPWRLADTEHTDKKLDASIKLPRLKATYILMEIEARLGTHQDEILKAAEELHYYINGFIVRMIAKQKKTDPTMLIVQCVRKELVSSRLEELEKQGYTLGPDISKDYLVMEDQRIKLMTKGNIKIVGESPDKVNTLSPS
;
A
#
# COMPACT_ATOMS: atom_id res chain seq x y z
N MET A 1 -9.52 -40.13 -3.93
CA MET A 1 -9.72 -38.99 -4.83
C MET A 1 -11.11 -38.44 -4.55
N PHE A 2 -11.23 -37.17 -4.15
CA PHE A 2 -12.53 -36.52 -3.94
C PHE A 2 -13.11 -36.17 -5.31
N GLU A 3 -13.76 -37.12 -5.97
CA GLU A 3 -14.39 -36.85 -7.26
C GLU A 3 -15.67 -36.03 -7.06
N GLY A 4 -15.66 -34.79 -7.55
CA GLY A 4 -16.87 -34.03 -7.85
C GLY A 4 -17.23 -32.90 -6.90
N PHE A 5 -16.57 -32.76 -5.74
CA PHE A 5 -16.87 -31.65 -4.82
C PHE A 5 -15.86 -30.51 -4.96
N PRO A 6 -16.32 -29.25 -5.01
CA PRO A 6 -15.43 -28.11 -4.93
C PRO A 6 -14.65 -28.14 -3.61
N ILE A 7 -13.33 -27.98 -3.70
CA ILE A 7 -12.44 -27.84 -2.55
C ILE A 7 -12.14 -26.36 -2.38
N ARG A 8 -12.34 -25.83 -1.17
CA ARG A 8 -11.91 -24.48 -0.81
C ARG A 8 -10.52 -24.54 -0.22
N VAL A 9 -9.60 -23.78 -0.80
CA VAL A 9 -8.22 -23.69 -0.34
C VAL A 9 -7.98 -22.28 0.16
N TYR A 10 -7.56 -22.15 1.41
CA TYR A 10 -7.34 -20.87 2.08
C TYR A 10 -5.85 -20.63 2.32
N VAL A 11 -5.43 -19.38 2.18
CA VAL A 11 -4.09 -18.90 2.50
C VAL A 11 -4.20 -17.87 3.61
N HIS A 12 -3.46 -18.09 4.69
CA HIS A 12 -3.30 -17.11 5.75
C HIS A 12 -2.51 -15.90 5.23
N HIS A 13 -2.95 -14.68 5.55
CA HIS A 13 -2.22 -13.47 5.20
C HIS A 13 -2.11 -12.52 6.38
N CYS A 14 -0.98 -11.82 6.45
CA CYS A 14 -0.70 -10.83 7.51
C CYS A 14 -1.25 -9.45 7.18
N ASN A 15 -1.97 -9.27 6.06
CA ASN A 15 -2.52 -7.98 5.73
C ASN A 15 -3.73 -7.68 6.63
N VAL A 16 -3.53 -6.79 7.60
CA VAL A 16 -4.62 -6.15 8.34
C VAL A 16 -5.18 -5.08 7.40
N THR A 17 -5.97 -5.51 6.42
CA THR A 17 -6.55 -4.58 5.44
C THR A 17 -7.27 -3.47 6.19
N ASP A 18 -6.91 -2.23 5.90
CA ASP A 18 -7.90 -1.17 6.04
C ASP A 18 -9.06 -1.56 5.12
N THR A 19 -10.21 -1.90 5.70
CA THR A 19 -11.35 -2.45 4.95
C THR A 19 -11.84 -1.49 3.87
N HIS A 20 -11.35 -0.26 3.85
CA HIS A 20 -11.72 0.78 2.91
C HIS A 20 -10.75 0.99 1.74
N SER A 21 -9.43 0.77 1.90
CA SER A 21 -8.44 1.14 0.87
C SER A 21 -7.74 -0.01 0.18
N ASP A 22 -7.49 -1.12 0.88
CA ASP A 22 -6.79 -2.27 0.33
C ASP A 22 -7.75 -3.46 0.14
N GLU A 23 -7.42 -4.32 -0.81
CA GLU A 23 -8.03 -5.62 -1.04
C GLU A 23 -6.96 -6.70 -0.99
N VAL A 24 -7.38 -7.91 -0.62
CA VAL A 24 -6.55 -9.11 -0.80
C VAL A 24 -7.12 -9.89 -1.95
N LEU A 25 -6.24 -10.33 -2.84
CA LEU A 25 -6.56 -11.24 -3.93
C LEU A 25 -5.79 -12.53 -3.77
N ILE A 26 -6.26 -13.56 -4.46
CA ILE A 26 -5.48 -14.79 -4.62
C ILE A 26 -5.03 -14.89 -6.07
N LYS A 27 -3.73 -15.08 -6.28
CA LYS A 27 -3.25 -15.65 -7.55
C LYS A 27 -3.01 -17.13 -7.36
N ALA A 28 -3.40 -17.93 -8.35
CA ALA A 28 -3.23 -19.37 -8.33
C ALA A 28 -2.58 -19.87 -9.61
N SER A 29 -1.71 -20.87 -9.45
CA SER A 29 -1.19 -21.72 -10.53
C SER A 29 -1.69 -23.12 -10.26
N ILE A 30 -2.63 -23.60 -11.08
CA ILE A 30 -3.27 -24.91 -10.95
C ILE A 30 -2.68 -25.83 -12.03
N ASP A 31 -2.18 -27.00 -11.63
CA ASP A 31 -1.53 -27.98 -12.51
C ASP A 31 -0.33 -27.38 -13.28
N ASP A 32 0.46 -26.57 -12.58
CA ASP A 32 1.64 -25.87 -13.10
C ASP A 32 1.38 -25.00 -14.34
N LYS A 33 0.13 -24.53 -14.51
CA LYS A 33 -0.27 -23.55 -15.52
C LYS A 33 0.09 -22.12 -15.11
N ASP A 34 -0.15 -21.19 -16.03
CA ASP A 34 0.04 -19.77 -15.81
C ASP A 34 -0.75 -19.26 -14.59
N TRP A 35 -0.20 -18.23 -13.93
CA TRP A 35 -0.83 -17.62 -12.77
C TRP A 35 -2.06 -16.82 -13.15
N GLU A 36 -3.20 -17.19 -12.59
CA GLU A 36 -4.48 -16.49 -12.78
C GLU A 36 -4.90 -15.75 -11.52
N GLU A 37 -5.55 -14.60 -11.68
CA GLU A 37 -6.13 -13.83 -10.57
C GLU A 37 -7.54 -14.34 -10.27
N HIS A 38 -7.79 -14.66 -9.01
CA HIS A 38 -9.08 -15.13 -8.52
C HIS A 38 -9.64 -14.15 -7.49
N ARG A 39 -10.96 -13.90 -7.59
CA ARG A 39 -11.68 -13.22 -6.52
C ARG A 39 -11.74 -14.14 -5.29
N PRO A 40 -11.36 -13.66 -4.09
CA PRO A 40 -11.41 -14.49 -2.90
C PRO A 40 -12.84 -14.93 -2.61
N VAL A 41 -12.97 -16.21 -2.25
CA VAL A 41 -14.18 -16.75 -1.64
C VAL A 41 -14.20 -16.32 -0.17
N PRO A 42 -15.34 -15.86 0.37
CA PRO A 42 -15.46 -15.52 1.79
C PRO A 42 -14.99 -16.68 2.67
N ALA A 43 -14.24 -16.38 3.73
CA ALA A 43 -13.98 -17.34 4.79
C ALA A 43 -15.30 -17.78 5.43
N LEU A 44 -15.38 -19.02 5.91
CA LEU A 44 -16.55 -19.47 6.64
C LEU A 44 -16.63 -18.67 7.95
N ALA A 45 -17.84 -18.28 8.37
CA ALA A 45 -18.04 -17.40 9.53
C ALA A 45 -17.41 -17.93 10.83
N ASN A 46 -17.14 -19.24 10.90
CA ASN A 46 -16.53 -19.92 12.04
C ASN A 46 -14.99 -19.89 12.04
N ASP A 47 -14.32 -19.36 11.00
CA ASP A 47 -12.85 -19.32 10.93
C ASP A 47 -12.24 -18.07 11.62
N ASN A 48 -13.07 -17.16 12.11
CA ASN A 48 -12.65 -15.98 12.89
C ASN A 48 -12.18 -16.31 14.32
N ILE A 49 -12.15 -17.59 14.70
CA ILE A 49 -11.85 -18.05 16.07
C ILE A 49 -10.42 -17.68 16.54
N LEU A 50 -9.53 -17.24 15.64
CA LEU A 50 -8.12 -16.97 15.97
C LEU A 50 -7.60 -15.57 15.56
N ASN A 51 -8.46 -14.61 15.18
CA ASN A 51 -8.00 -13.32 14.59
C ASN A 51 -7.05 -13.50 13.39
N LEU A 52 -7.13 -14.64 12.70
CA LEU A 52 -6.33 -14.95 11.53
C LEU A 52 -7.11 -14.51 10.28
N HIS A 53 -6.42 -13.85 9.36
CA HIS A 53 -7.03 -13.43 8.10
C HIS A 53 -6.74 -14.45 7.01
N PHE A 54 -7.79 -14.94 6.37
CA PHE A 54 -7.69 -15.92 5.30
C PHE A 54 -8.33 -15.37 4.02
N ALA A 55 -7.66 -15.61 2.90
CA ALA A 55 -8.24 -15.46 1.57
C ALA A 55 -8.18 -16.81 0.88
N GLY A 56 -9.27 -17.24 0.25
CA GLY A 56 -9.35 -18.56 -0.35
C GLY A 56 -9.94 -18.55 -1.73
N ILE A 57 -9.77 -19.67 -2.44
CA ILE A 57 -10.41 -19.93 -3.73
C ILE A 57 -11.11 -21.27 -3.72
N GLU A 58 -12.06 -21.44 -4.62
CA GLU A 58 -12.75 -22.71 -4.83
C GLU A 58 -12.23 -23.38 -6.10
N VAL A 59 -11.76 -24.62 -5.98
CA VAL A 59 -11.17 -25.41 -7.06
C VAL A 59 -11.85 -26.77 -7.16
N HIS A 60 -12.18 -27.19 -8.38
CA HIS A 60 -12.98 -28.41 -8.60
C HIS A 60 -12.12 -29.64 -8.92
N LYS A 61 -10.99 -29.45 -9.61
CA LYS A 61 -10.04 -30.51 -10.00
C LYS A 61 -8.64 -29.91 -10.10
N PHE A 62 -7.68 -30.52 -9.43
CA PHE A 62 -6.26 -30.18 -9.52
C PHE A 62 -5.42 -31.37 -9.04
N GLN A 63 -4.24 -31.54 -9.63
CA GLN A 63 -3.14 -32.38 -9.17
C GLN A 63 -2.16 -31.55 -8.34
N THR A 64 -1.84 -30.35 -8.80
CA THR A 64 -0.96 -29.40 -8.09
C THR A 64 -1.64 -28.04 -7.96
N ILE A 65 -1.41 -27.35 -6.85
CA ILE A 65 -1.92 -25.99 -6.64
C ILE A 65 -0.87 -25.16 -5.90
N ARG A 66 -0.59 -23.98 -6.43
CA ARG A 66 0.23 -22.95 -5.79
C ARG A 66 -0.60 -21.70 -5.65
N LEU A 67 -0.59 -21.12 -4.46
CA LEU A 67 -1.39 -19.94 -4.12
C LEU A 67 -0.49 -18.85 -3.54
N VAL A 68 -0.81 -17.61 -3.88
CA VAL A 68 -0.24 -16.44 -3.21
C VAL A 68 -1.37 -15.45 -2.91
N ALA A 69 -1.42 -14.99 -1.66
CA ALA A 69 -2.28 -13.90 -1.26
C ALA A 69 -1.56 -12.58 -1.53
N ILE A 70 -2.19 -11.71 -2.32
CA ILE A 70 -1.63 -10.42 -2.73
C ILE A 70 -2.48 -9.31 -2.13
N ALA A 71 -1.85 -8.50 -1.27
CA ALA A 71 -2.42 -7.24 -0.81
C ALA A 71 -2.20 -6.16 -1.87
N ARG A 72 -3.26 -5.48 -2.32
CA ARG A 72 -3.13 -4.32 -3.22
C ARG A 72 -4.16 -3.24 -2.89
N VAL A 73 -3.95 -2.05 -3.45
CA VAL A 73 -4.97 -0.99 -3.43
C VAL A 73 -6.22 -1.48 -4.17
N ARG A 74 -7.39 -1.17 -3.63
CA ARG A 74 -8.66 -1.42 -4.33
C ARG A 74 -8.72 -0.66 -5.65
N CYS A 75 -8.98 -1.40 -6.72
CA CYS A 75 -8.96 -0.88 -8.07
C CYS A 75 -10.34 -0.99 -8.73
N GLN A 76 -10.78 0.10 -9.35
CA GLN A 76 -11.98 0.12 -10.16
C GLN A 76 -11.58 0.00 -11.62
N GLU A 77 -12.16 -0.99 -12.30
CA GLU A 77 -12.01 -1.12 -13.73
C GLU A 77 -13.07 -0.30 -14.45
N ILE A 78 -12.60 0.48 -15.41
CA ILE A 78 -13.42 1.42 -16.15
C ILE A 78 -13.19 1.18 -17.64
N LEU A 79 -14.26 0.94 -18.38
CA LEU A 79 -14.19 0.82 -19.84
C LEU A 79 -14.44 2.19 -20.47
N ALA A 80 -13.36 2.88 -20.85
CA ALA A 80 -13.44 4.17 -21.52
C ALA A 80 -13.75 3.99 -23.02
N GLY A 81 -14.92 4.48 -23.45
CA GLY A 81 -15.34 4.48 -24.85
C GLY A 81 -14.72 5.63 -25.68
N ILE A 82 -14.88 5.55 -27.00
CA ILE A 82 -14.45 6.57 -27.97
C ILE A 82 -15.12 7.95 -27.79
N PRO A 83 -16.44 8.08 -27.50
CA PRO A 83 -17.10 9.38 -27.49
C PRO A 83 -16.68 10.31 -26.33
N GLY A 84 -15.71 9.89 -25.51
CA GLY A 84 -15.43 10.52 -24.23
C GLY A 84 -16.36 9.98 -23.16
N PHE A 85 -15.99 10.19 -21.91
CA PHE A 85 -16.69 9.57 -20.79
C PHE A 85 -16.27 10.23 -19.47
N SER A 86 -17.16 10.16 -18.48
CA SER A 86 -16.83 10.50 -17.10
C SER A 86 -17.40 9.47 -16.14
N SER A 87 -16.67 9.10 -15.09
CA SER A 87 -17.17 8.22 -14.03
C SER A 87 -16.67 8.65 -12.67
N LEU A 88 -17.57 8.56 -11.70
CA LEU A 88 -17.26 8.66 -10.28
C LEU A 88 -16.59 7.38 -9.82
N SER A 89 -15.62 7.52 -8.92
CA SER A 89 -15.05 6.38 -8.25
C SER A 89 -16.07 5.72 -7.32
N GLN A 90 -16.10 4.39 -7.35
CA GLN A 90 -16.89 3.58 -6.41
C GLN A 90 -16.29 3.54 -4.99
N TYR A 91 -15.00 3.89 -4.85
CA TYR A 91 -14.28 3.86 -3.57
C TYR A 91 -14.18 5.24 -2.92
N ASP A 92 -14.16 6.32 -3.72
CA ASP A 92 -14.27 7.69 -3.22
C ASP A 92 -15.16 8.52 -4.14
N LYS A 93 -16.38 8.84 -3.67
CA LYS A 93 -17.35 9.65 -4.41
C LYS A 93 -16.85 11.07 -4.75
N ASN A 94 -15.76 11.51 -4.14
CA ASN A 94 -15.15 12.81 -4.42
C ASN A 94 -14.14 12.75 -5.56
N VAL A 95 -13.85 11.58 -6.13
CA VAL A 95 -12.93 11.42 -7.26
C VAL A 95 -13.74 11.07 -8.49
N ARG A 96 -13.60 11.88 -9.55
CA ARG A 96 -14.18 11.62 -10.86
C ARG A 96 -13.09 11.62 -11.92
N ILE A 97 -13.05 10.57 -12.74
CA ILE A 97 -12.23 10.54 -13.94
C ILE A 97 -13.02 11.07 -15.13
N VAL A 98 -12.38 11.90 -15.94
CA VAL A 98 -12.93 12.45 -17.18
C VAL A 98 -11.97 12.16 -18.31
N VAL A 99 -12.46 11.41 -19.30
CA VAL A 99 -11.77 11.10 -20.54
C VAL A 99 -12.39 11.96 -21.64
N PRO A 100 -11.62 12.82 -22.30
CA PRO A 100 -12.16 13.65 -23.37
C PRO A 100 -12.58 12.78 -24.56
N LYS A 101 -13.48 13.33 -25.40
CA LYS A 101 -13.82 12.72 -26.68
C LYS A 101 -12.56 12.48 -27.52
N ASP A 102 -12.47 11.30 -28.13
CA ASP A 102 -11.29 10.84 -28.87
C ASP A 102 -10.00 10.76 -28.01
N GLY A 103 -10.15 10.67 -26.68
CA GLY A 103 -9.04 10.47 -25.76
C GLY A 103 -8.30 9.16 -26.02
N PHE A 104 -9.00 8.14 -26.54
CA PHE A 104 -8.45 6.87 -26.98
C PHE A 104 -8.91 6.53 -28.40
N SER A 105 -8.09 5.74 -29.12
CA SER A 105 -8.41 5.29 -30.48
C SER A 105 -9.37 4.10 -30.53
N LYS A 106 -9.54 3.42 -29.40
CA LYS A 106 -10.36 2.23 -29.23
C LYS A 106 -10.85 2.17 -27.79
N PRO A 107 -11.92 1.41 -27.51
CA PRO A 107 -12.32 1.13 -26.13
C PRO A 107 -11.11 0.67 -25.31
N THR A 108 -10.87 1.35 -24.20
CA THR A 108 -9.65 1.17 -23.39
C THR A 108 -10.04 0.89 -21.95
N ARG A 109 -9.47 -0.17 -21.38
CA ARG A 109 -9.58 -0.48 -19.96
C ARG A 109 -8.67 0.47 -19.18
N LEU A 110 -9.27 1.21 -18.26
CA LEU A 110 -8.61 2.03 -17.26
C LEU A 110 -8.74 1.32 -15.90
N ILE A 111 -7.69 1.44 -15.08
CA ILE A 111 -7.68 0.93 -13.72
C ILE A 111 -7.45 2.12 -12.80
N LEU A 112 -8.44 2.44 -11.97
CA LEU A 112 -8.42 3.53 -10.99
C LEU A 112 -8.26 2.94 -9.59
N GLY A 113 -7.08 3.09 -8.99
CA GLY A 113 -6.80 2.74 -7.60
C GLY A 113 -6.94 3.95 -6.68
N ILE A 114 -7.55 3.78 -5.51
CA ILE A 114 -7.65 4.85 -4.49
C ILE A 114 -7.23 4.28 -3.14
N ARG A 115 -6.17 4.85 -2.55
CA ARG A 115 -5.72 4.53 -1.20
C ARG A 115 -5.88 5.75 -0.29
N HIS A 116 -6.76 5.65 0.69
CA HIS A 116 -6.82 6.64 1.77
C HIS A 116 -5.61 6.50 2.70
N ILE A 117 -4.97 7.63 2.99
CA ILE A 117 -3.79 7.69 3.84
C ILE A 117 -4.24 7.97 5.28
N ARG A 118 -3.79 7.15 6.22
CA ARG A 118 -4.14 7.31 7.64
C ARG A 118 -3.43 8.53 8.24
N GLU A 119 -4.09 9.24 9.13
CA GLU A 119 -3.49 10.37 9.84
C GLU A 119 -2.24 9.96 10.64
N SER A 120 -2.24 8.76 11.23
CA SER A 120 -1.06 8.20 11.92
C SER A 120 0.15 8.01 10.99
N THR A 121 -0.09 7.71 9.72
CA THR A 121 0.95 7.57 8.68
C THR A 121 1.57 8.93 8.39
N ILE A 122 0.73 9.97 8.25
CA ILE A 122 1.16 11.35 8.02
C ILE A 122 1.93 11.88 9.24
N ASN A 123 1.37 11.72 10.45
CA ASN A 123 1.99 12.19 11.69
C ASN A 123 3.37 11.57 11.91
N TYR A 124 3.53 10.29 11.60
CA TYR A 124 4.84 9.65 11.67
C TYR A 124 5.81 10.25 10.64
N ALA A 125 5.38 10.43 9.39
CA ALA A 125 6.23 11.02 8.35
C ALA A 125 6.70 12.43 8.75
N VAL A 126 5.78 13.28 9.23
CA VAL A 126 6.08 14.64 9.72
C VAL A 126 7.07 14.64 10.90
N GLN A 127 6.98 13.66 11.80
CA GLN A 127 7.87 13.55 12.97
C GLN A 127 9.28 13.05 12.63
N ASN A 128 9.43 12.25 11.57
CA ASN A 128 10.66 11.52 11.29
C ASN A 128 11.42 12.03 10.06
N TYR A 129 10.81 12.88 9.23
CA TYR A 129 11.42 13.35 7.99
C TYR A 129 11.33 14.87 7.83
N ASP A 130 12.49 15.49 7.63
CA ASP A 130 12.61 16.95 7.55
C ASP A 130 11.85 17.54 6.36
N ASN A 131 11.78 16.84 5.22
CA ASN A 131 11.04 17.36 4.07
C ASN A 131 9.52 17.32 4.31
N CYS A 132 9.04 16.47 5.23
CA CYS A 132 7.62 16.38 5.59
C CYS A 132 7.18 17.39 6.67
N ARG A 133 8.09 18.15 7.30
CA ARG A 133 7.78 19.04 8.45
C ARG A 133 6.65 20.06 8.21
N ASN A 134 6.47 20.46 6.96
CA ASN A 134 5.49 21.45 6.53
C ASN A 134 4.16 20.83 6.09
N VAL A 135 4.10 19.51 5.97
CA VAL A 135 2.88 18.76 5.65
C VAL A 135 1.95 18.77 6.86
N ARG A 136 0.66 19.04 6.61
CA ARG A 136 -0.42 19.03 7.62
C ARG A 136 -1.39 17.89 7.39
N SER A 137 -1.71 17.64 6.13
CA SER A 137 -2.65 16.60 5.73
C SER A 137 -2.28 16.10 4.34
N VAL A 138 -2.72 14.89 4.03
CA VAL A 138 -2.57 14.29 2.71
C VAL A 138 -3.92 13.69 2.35
N GLY A 139 -4.41 13.99 1.14
CA GLY A 139 -5.60 13.37 0.58
C GLY A 139 -5.35 11.92 0.18
N PRO A 140 -6.29 11.28 -0.54
CA PRO A 140 -6.06 9.93 -1.05
C PRO A 140 -4.90 9.92 -2.06
N LEU A 141 -4.17 8.80 -2.08
CA LEU A 141 -3.27 8.45 -3.17
C LEU A 141 -4.10 7.84 -4.30
N ILE A 142 -4.14 8.51 -5.45
CA ILE A 142 -4.91 8.09 -6.62
C ILE A 142 -3.94 7.51 -7.64
N THR A 143 -4.17 6.28 -8.07
CA THR A 143 -3.38 5.61 -9.11
C THR A 143 -4.26 5.38 -10.33
N ILE A 144 -3.74 5.66 -11.52
CA ILE A 144 -4.47 5.47 -12.77
C ILE A 144 -3.56 4.81 -13.77
N SER A 145 -3.98 3.68 -14.32
CA SER A 145 -3.29 3.04 -15.45
C SER A 145 -4.26 2.78 -16.59
N CYS A 146 -3.72 2.69 -17.80
CA CYS A 146 -4.47 2.39 -19.00
C CYS A 146 -3.79 1.28 -19.80
N GLN A 147 -4.61 0.46 -20.47
CA GLN A 147 -4.09 -0.54 -21.40
C GLN A 147 -3.43 0.09 -22.64
N TYR A 148 -3.90 1.25 -23.09
CA TYR A 148 -3.42 1.92 -24.30
C TYR A 148 -3.11 3.38 -24.03
N GLN A 149 -2.07 3.89 -24.66
CA GLN A 149 -1.68 5.29 -24.55
C GLN A 149 -2.82 6.23 -24.98
N SER A 150 -3.11 7.25 -24.17
CA SER A 150 -4.10 8.28 -24.53
C SER A 150 -3.54 9.25 -25.57
N ARG A 151 -4.43 9.72 -26.46
CA ARG A 151 -4.16 10.72 -27.49
C ARG A 151 -4.28 12.15 -26.97
N LYS A 152 -5.08 12.33 -25.91
CA LYS A 152 -5.36 13.61 -25.25
C LYS A 152 -5.13 13.47 -23.75
N ASP A 153 -4.98 14.60 -23.09
CA ASP A 153 -4.84 14.66 -21.63
C ASP A 153 -6.13 14.17 -20.98
N LEU A 154 -5.97 13.42 -19.89
CA LEU A 154 -7.08 12.99 -19.06
C LEU A 154 -7.26 14.00 -17.94
N THR A 155 -8.45 14.03 -17.35
CA THR A 155 -8.70 14.91 -16.21
C THR A 155 -9.16 14.11 -15.01
N ILE A 156 -8.63 14.47 -13.84
CA ILE A 156 -9.13 14.03 -12.55
C ILE A 156 -9.77 15.21 -11.84
N ASP A 157 -11.08 15.10 -11.68
CA ASP A 157 -11.87 16.06 -10.95
C ASP A 157 -12.00 15.60 -9.50
N LEU A 158 -11.58 16.46 -8.60
CA LEU A 158 -11.76 16.33 -7.17
C LEU A 158 -12.97 17.18 -6.79
N ILE A 159 -14.04 16.53 -6.35
CA ILE A 159 -15.32 17.16 -5.99
C ILE A 159 -15.22 17.69 -4.57
N LYS A 160 -15.78 18.89 -4.34
CA LYS A 160 -15.83 19.53 -3.02
C LYS A 160 -16.30 18.58 -1.94
N ARG A 161 -15.41 18.29 -0.98
CA ARG A 161 -15.80 17.67 0.29
C ARG A 161 -16.66 18.65 1.07
N LYS A 162 -17.65 18.16 1.82
CA LYS A 162 -18.43 19.03 2.70
C LYS A 162 -17.47 19.72 3.67
N GLN A 163 -17.62 21.02 3.89
CA GLN A 163 -16.72 21.81 4.76
C GLN A 163 -16.60 21.22 6.18
N SER A 164 -17.58 20.45 6.66
CA SER A 164 -17.49 19.70 7.92
C SER A 164 -16.33 18.70 7.97
N ASP A 165 -15.91 18.19 6.82
CA ASP A 165 -14.93 17.11 6.70
C ASP A 165 -13.50 17.66 6.49
N ARG A 166 -13.39 18.94 6.13
CA ARG A 166 -12.12 19.67 6.03
C ARG A 166 -12.16 20.84 7.01
N LYS A 167 -11.64 20.61 8.22
CA LYS A 167 -11.16 21.73 9.06
C LYS A 167 -9.94 22.32 8.37
N MET A 168 -10.15 23.12 7.31
CA MET A 168 -9.08 23.98 6.82
C MET A 168 -8.68 24.87 7.99
N THR A 169 -7.46 24.65 8.45
CA THR A 169 -6.83 25.59 9.38
C THR A 169 -6.50 26.82 8.54
N ASP A 170 -6.72 28.03 9.06
CA ASP A 170 -6.54 29.31 8.34
C ASP A 170 -5.11 29.56 7.79
N SER A 171 -4.21 28.58 7.91
CA SER A 171 -2.79 28.66 7.54
C SER A 171 -2.31 27.53 6.62
N GLY A 172 -3.20 26.76 5.99
CA GLY A 172 -2.87 25.69 5.04
C GLY A 172 -3.13 26.04 3.57
N LYS A 173 -2.33 25.48 2.65
CA LYS A 173 -2.56 25.48 1.20
C LYS A 173 -2.48 24.07 0.65
N TRP A 174 -3.43 23.70 -0.23
CA TRP A 174 -3.41 22.43 -0.94
C TRP A 174 -2.54 22.51 -2.19
N PHE A 175 -1.74 21.46 -2.39
CA PHE A 175 -0.92 21.22 -3.55
C PHE A 175 -1.31 19.87 -4.16
N TYR A 176 -1.29 19.79 -5.48
CA TYR A 176 -1.59 18.57 -6.22
C TYR A 176 -0.32 18.15 -6.94
N VAL A 177 0.21 16.98 -6.61
CA VAL A 177 1.46 16.48 -7.16
C VAL A 177 1.20 15.14 -7.83
N PHE A 178 1.87 14.90 -8.96
CA PHE A 178 1.75 13.64 -9.65
C PHE A 178 3.11 13.17 -10.18
N LYS A 179 3.21 11.88 -10.47
CA LYS A 179 4.30 11.29 -11.26
C LYS A 179 3.77 10.21 -12.20
N ALA A 180 4.50 9.98 -13.29
CA ALA A 180 4.24 8.90 -14.23
C ALA A 180 5.33 7.83 -14.07
N ASN A 181 4.96 6.60 -13.69
CA ASN A 181 5.90 5.52 -13.40
C ASN A 181 7.06 5.95 -12.47
N GLU A 182 8.30 5.83 -12.96
CA GLU A 182 9.56 6.16 -12.29
C GLU A 182 10.01 7.60 -12.54
N GLU A 183 9.20 8.44 -13.20
CA GLU A 183 9.52 9.85 -13.36
C GLU A 183 9.47 10.60 -12.02
N PRO A 184 10.24 11.71 -11.89
CA PRO A 184 10.16 12.57 -10.71
C PRO A 184 8.77 13.17 -10.52
N TRP A 185 8.42 13.46 -9.26
CA TRP A 185 7.20 14.20 -8.92
C TRP A 185 7.18 15.59 -9.55
N ARG A 186 5.99 16.00 -9.97
CA ARG A 186 5.72 17.33 -10.53
C ARG A 186 4.44 17.88 -9.93
N LEU A 187 4.32 19.20 -9.93
CA LEU A 187 3.07 19.84 -9.57
C LEU A 187 2.10 19.77 -10.75
N ALA A 188 0.85 19.51 -10.41
CA ALA A 188 -0.22 19.38 -11.37
C ALA A 188 -0.78 20.76 -11.72
N ASP A 189 -1.04 20.98 -13.00
CA ASP A 189 -1.79 22.14 -13.45
C ASP A 189 -3.25 21.97 -13.01
N THR A 190 -3.69 22.87 -12.13
CA THR A 190 -5.05 22.86 -11.62
C THR A 190 -5.88 23.98 -12.21
N GLU A 191 -7.02 23.62 -12.79
CA GLU A 191 -8.03 24.56 -13.22
C GLU A 191 -9.16 24.62 -12.17
N HIS A 192 -9.46 25.83 -11.68
CA HIS A 192 -10.61 26.08 -10.80
C HIS A 192 -11.78 26.61 -11.65
N THR A 193 -12.33 25.76 -12.51
CA THR A 193 -13.35 26.16 -13.51
C THR A 193 -14.78 26.05 -12.99
N ASP A 194 -15.04 25.24 -11.95
CA ASP A 194 -16.39 24.99 -11.42
C ASP A 194 -16.45 25.23 -9.90
N LYS A 195 -17.48 25.94 -9.44
CA LYS A 195 -17.77 26.16 -8.01
C LYS A 195 -18.01 24.85 -7.24
N LYS A 196 -18.33 23.74 -7.91
CA LYS A 196 -18.56 22.41 -7.30
C LYS A 196 -17.30 21.56 -7.18
N LEU A 197 -16.22 21.91 -7.87
CA LEU A 197 -14.95 21.19 -7.83
C LEU A 197 -13.98 21.85 -6.85
N ASP A 198 -13.22 21.02 -6.15
CA ASP A 198 -12.04 21.45 -5.41
C ASP A 198 -10.89 21.72 -6.38
N ALA A 199 -10.65 20.78 -7.30
CA ALA A 199 -9.67 20.91 -8.35
C ALA A 199 -10.04 20.06 -9.56
N SER A 200 -9.65 20.52 -10.75
CA SER A 200 -9.64 19.75 -11.98
C SER A 200 -8.19 19.64 -12.45
N ILE A 201 -7.67 18.41 -12.45
CA ILE A 201 -6.25 18.13 -12.64
C ILE A 201 -6.05 17.50 -14.00
N LYS A 202 -5.29 18.16 -14.87
CA LYS A 202 -4.92 17.61 -16.18
C LYS A 202 -3.72 16.68 -16.05
N LEU A 203 -3.90 15.43 -16.46
CA LEU A 203 -2.85 14.44 -16.57
C LEU A 203 -2.39 14.39 -18.04
N PRO A 204 -1.14 14.80 -18.32
CA PRO A 204 -0.58 14.74 -19.67
C PRO A 204 -0.73 13.34 -20.25
N ARG A 205 -1.02 13.24 -21.56
CA ARG A 205 -1.18 11.98 -22.33
C ARG A 205 -0.70 10.72 -21.58
N LEU A 206 -1.66 9.98 -21.06
CA LEU A 206 -1.45 8.81 -20.22
C LEU A 206 -0.75 7.72 -21.03
N LYS A 207 0.57 7.55 -20.85
CA LYS A 207 1.34 6.48 -21.50
C LYS A 207 1.42 5.20 -20.67
N ALA A 208 1.22 5.31 -19.37
CA ALA A 208 1.47 4.26 -18.39
C ALA A 208 0.68 4.52 -17.10
N THR A 209 1.26 4.23 -15.94
CA THR A 209 0.64 4.45 -14.64
C THR A 209 0.97 5.84 -14.11
N TYR A 210 -0.05 6.58 -13.70
CA TYR A 210 0.10 7.85 -13.01
C TYR A 210 -0.28 7.66 -11.55
N ILE A 211 0.46 8.34 -10.68
CA ILE A 211 0.18 8.43 -9.25
C ILE A 211 -0.02 9.90 -8.94
N LEU A 212 -1.14 10.23 -8.32
CA LEU A 212 -1.55 11.57 -7.92
C LEU A 212 -1.74 11.60 -6.40
N MET A 213 -1.27 12.67 -5.76
CA MET A 213 -1.39 12.90 -4.33
C MET A 213 -1.81 14.35 -4.07
N GLU A 214 -2.74 14.54 -3.14
CA GLU A 214 -3.11 15.86 -2.61
C GLU A 214 -2.33 16.10 -1.31
N ILE A 215 -1.58 17.19 -1.20
CA ILE A 215 -0.81 17.53 0.01
C ILE A 215 -1.26 18.90 0.52
N GLU A 216 -1.74 18.95 1.76
CA GLU A 216 -1.92 20.22 2.47
C GLU A 216 -0.63 20.56 3.21
N ALA A 217 -0.07 21.72 2.92
CA ALA A 217 1.14 22.22 3.58
C ALA A 217 0.94 23.62 4.15
N ARG A 218 1.86 24.03 5.04
CA ARG A 218 1.88 25.39 5.61
C ARG A 218 1.96 26.45 4.52
N LEU A 219 1.25 27.56 4.72
CA LEU A 219 1.39 28.74 3.86
C LEU A 219 2.87 29.16 3.74
N GLY A 220 3.32 29.48 2.52
CA GLY A 220 4.70 29.86 2.23
C GLY A 220 5.65 28.68 1.94
N THR A 221 5.19 27.42 2.02
CA THR A 221 6.01 26.26 1.63
C THR A 221 6.38 26.31 0.15
N HIS A 222 7.66 26.16 -0.17
CA HIS A 222 8.19 26.21 -1.55
C HIS A 222 7.81 24.95 -2.34
N GLN A 223 7.63 25.05 -3.67
CA GLN A 223 7.25 23.91 -4.51
C GLN A 223 8.23 22.73 -4.35
N ASP A 224 9.54 22.99 -4.34
CA ASP A 224 10.56 21.93 -4.21
C ASP A 224 10.45 21.16 -2.88
N GLU A 225 10.04 21.82 -1.80
CA GLU A 225 9.79 21.15 -0.52
C GLU A 225 8.58 20.21 -0.63
N ILE A 226 7.52 20.64 -1.33
CA ILE A 226 6.34 19.81 -1.57
C ILE A 226 6.68 18.57 -2.40
N LEU A 227 7.51 18.72 -3.44
CA LEU A 227 7.92 17.59 -4.28
C LEU A 227 8.80 16.58 -3.52
N LYS A 228 9.71 17.06 -2.66
CA LYS A 228 10.49 16.19 -1.77
C LYS A 228 9.61 15.49 -0.74
N ALA A 229 8.65 16.21 -0.15
CA ALA A 229 7.66 15.63 0.76
C ALA A 229 6.83 14.55 0.07
N ALA A 230 6.41 14.77 -1.18
CA ALA A 230 5.65 13.79 -1.96
C ALA A 230 6.43 12.49 -2.17
N GLU A 231 7.72 12.57 -2.47
CA GLU A 231 8.60 11.41 -2.62
C GLU A 231 8.71 10.61 -1.31
N GLU A 232 9.00 11.30 -0.19
CA GLU A 232 9.10 10.66 1.13
C GLU A 232 7.76 10.06 1.59
N LEU A 233 6.65 10.79 1.40
CA LEU A 233 5.32 10.30 1.72
C LEU A 233 4.98 9.07 0.89
N HIS A 234 5.24 9.10 -0.43
CA HIS A 234 4.97 7.97 -1.30
C HIS A 234 5.79 6.73 -0.92
N TYR A 235 7.06 6.92 -0.54
CA TYR A 235 7.87 5.87 0.04
C TYR A 235 7.20 5.34 1.32
N TYR A 236 6.81 6.23 2.24
CA TYR A 236 6.22 5.85 3.52
C TYR A 236 4.88 5.13 3.42
N ILE A 237 3.99 5.59 2.54
CA ILE A 237 2.64 5.03 2.31
C ILE A 237 2.71 3.57 1.81
N ASN A 238 3.83 3.19 1.19
CA ASN A 238 4.07 1.84 0.71
C ASN A 238 4.91 0.99 1.67
N GLY A 239 5.31 1.52 2.82
CA GLY A 239 6.06 0.81 3.85
C GLY A 239 5.19 0.27 4.98
N PHE A 240 5.76 -0.65 5.76
CA PHE A 240 5.18 -1.20 6.97
C PHE A 240 5.98 -0.73 8.19
N ILE A 241 5.28 -0.37 9.26
CA ILE A 241 5.95 -0.12 10.55
C ILE A 241 6.17 -1.47 11.24
N VAL A 242 7.41 -1.79 11.54
CA VAL A 242 7.81 -3.01 12.25
C VAL A 242 8.52 -2.67 13.55
N ARG A 243 8.53 -3.64 14.47
CA ARG A 243 9.35 -3.65 15.68
C ARG A 243 10.13 -4.96 15.74
N MET A 244 11.31 -4.88 16.33
CA MET A 244 12.14 -6.03 16.63
C MET A 244 11.81 -6.51 18.04
N ILE A 245 11.44 -7.79 18.15
CA ILE A 245 11.24 -8.49 19.41
C ILE A 245 12.43 -9.42 19.60
N ALA A 246 13.15 -9.26 20.72
CA ALA A 246 14.27 -10.12 21.08
C ALA A 246 13.98 -10.75 22.45
N LYS A 247 13.77 -12.07 22.49
CA LYS A 247 13.40 -12.79 23.73
C LYS A 247 14.16 -14.09 23.92
N GLN A 248 14.41 -14.46 25.16
CA GLN A 248 15.07 -15.70 25.59
C GLN A 248 14.11 -16.52 26.43
N LYS A 249 14.26 -17.84 26.36
CA LYS A 249 13.42 -18.76 27.14
C LYS A 249 13.88 -18.76 28.59
N LYS A 250 12.95 -18.70 29.55
CA LYS A 250 13.29 -18.71 30.98
C LYS A 250 13.99 -20.00 31.42
N THR A 251 13.60 -21.14 30.84
CA THR A 251 14.18 -22.45 31.16
C THR A 251 15.50 -22.72 30.45
N ASP A 252 15.78 -21.99 29.37
CA ASP A 252 17.02 -22.11 28.60
C ASP A 252 17.38 -20.74 28.00
N PRO A 253 18.16 -19.93 28.73
CA PRO A 253 18.55 -18.60 28.28
C PRO A 253 19.65 -18.63 27.21
N THR A 254 20.16 -19.81 26.80
CA THR A 254 21.24 -19.89 25.80
C THR A 254 20.77 -19.54 24.39
N MET A 255 19.45 -19.62 24.13
CA MET A 255 18.84 -19.25 22.86
C MET A 255 18.12 -17.91 22.93
N LEU A 256 18.48 -17.00 22.02
CA LEU A 256 17.78 -15.75 21.77
C LEU A 256 17.01 -15.87 20.45
N ILE A 257 15.71 -15.65 20.49
CA ILE A 257 14.92 -15.43 19.27
C ILE A 257 14.87 -13.94 18.96
N VAL A 258 15.03 -13.60 17.70
CA VAL A 258 14.87 -12.24 17.19
C VAL A 258 13.84 -12.27 16.08
N GLN A 259 12.78 -11.49 16.20
CA GLN A 259 11.68 -11.44 15.23
C GLN A 259 11.40 -10.01 14.81
N CYS A 260 11.28 -9.80 13.50
CA CYS A 260 10.78 -8.56 12.93
C CYS A 260 9.27 -8.70 12.74
N VAL A 261 8.49 -7.91 13.47
CA VAL A 261 7.03 -8.07 13.55
C VAL A 261 6.37 -6.74 13.23
N ARG A 262 5.29 -6.74 12.45
CA ARG A 262 4.51 -5.53 12.20
C ARG A 262 3.97 -4.97 13.51
N LYS A 263 3.99 -3.64 13.67
CA LYS A 263 3.68 -2.94 14.92
C LYS A 263 2.33 -3.37 15.51
N GLU A 264 1.33 -3.55 14.66
CA GLU A 264 -0.02 -3.97 15.03
C GLU A 264 -0.11 -5.42 15.52
N LEU A 265 0.87 -6.27 15.20
CA LEU A 265 0.92 -7.68 15.62
C LEU A 265 1.81 -7.92 16.85
N VAL A 266 2.47 -6.88 17.37
CA VAL A 266 3.47 -7.00 18.44
C VAL A 266 2.87 -7.58 19.71
N SER A 267 1.71 -7.10 20.16
CA SER A 267 1.09 -7.57 21.41
C SER A 267 0.71 -9.05 21.34
N SER A 268 -0.01 -9.45 20.29
CA SER A 268 -0.39 -10.85 20.07
C SER A 268 0.85 -11.75 19.99
N ARG A 269 1.91 -11.28 19.31
CA ARG A 269 3.15 -12.06 19.23
C ARG A 269 3.86 -12.20 20.56
N LEU A 270 3.88 -11.16 21.39
CA LEU A 270 4.44 -11.25 22.75
C LEU A 270 3.69 -12.27 23.59
N GLU A 271 2.36 -12.26 23.58
CA GLU A 271 1.55 -13.23 24.33
C GLU A 271 1.84 -14.68 23.89
N GLU A 272 2.01 -14.93 22.60
CA GLU A 272 2.42 -16.24 22.08
C GLU A 272 3.80 -16.66 22.59
N LEU A 273 4.77 -15.74 22.58
CA LEU A 273 6.13 -15.99 23.06
C LEU A 273 6.15 -16.25 24.58
N GLU A 274 5.37 -15.50 25.35
CA GLU A 274 5.23 -15.70 26.79
C GLU A 274 4.63 -17.07 27.11
N LYS A 275 3.59 -17.50 26.39
CA LYS A 275 3.01 -18.86 26.50
C LYS A 275 4.03 -19.96 26.20
N GLN A 276 5.01 -19.68 25.33
CA GLN A 276 6.11 -20.59 25.00
C GLN A 276 7.30 -20.50 25.97
N GLY A 277 7.23 -19.61 26.98
CA GLY A 277 8.25 -19.40 28.01
C GLY A 277 9.35 -18.40 27.65
N TYR A 278 9.20 -17.64 26.56
CA TYR A 278 10.14 -16.60 26.11
C TYR A 278 9.86 -15.26 26.81
N THR A 279 10.14 -15.20 28.11
CA THR A 279 9.83 -14.02 28.94
C THR A 279 11.04 -13.14 29.25
N LEU A 280 12.26 -13.60 28.99
CA LEU A 280 13.49 -12.86 29.26
C LEU A 280 13.97 -12.10 28.02
N GLY A 281 14.82 -11.08 28.20
CA GLY A 281 15.41 -10.30 27.11
C GLY A 281 15.07 -8.81 27.20
N PRO A 282 15.60 -8.00 26.28
CA PRO A 282 15.38 -6.55 26.29
C PRO A 282 13.92 -6.19 26.02
N ASP A 283 13.63 -4.92 26.22
CA ASP A 283 12.38 -4.31 25.75
C ASP A 283 12.31 -4.35 24.22
N ILE A 284 11.08 -4.26 23.72
CA ILE A 284 10.81 -4.19 22.28
C ILE A 284 11.50 -2.95 21.70
N SER A 285 12.05 -3.07 20.50
CA SER A 285 12.66 -1.93 19.84
C SER A 285 11.67 -0.80 19.58
N LYS A 286 12.21 0.38 19.24
CA LYS A 286 11.45 1.44 18.58
C LYS A 286 10.87 0.98 17.22
N ASP A 287 9.98 1.81 16.69
CA ASP A 287 9.37 1.63 15.38
C ASP A 287 10.41 1.81 14.26
N TYR A 288 10.39 0.91 13.29
CA TYR A 288 11.14 1.01 12.03
C TYR A 288 10.17 0.98 10.86
N LEU A 289 10.39 1.83 9.87
CA LEU A 289 9.72 1.71 8.59
C LEU A 289 10.51 0.76 7.70
N VAL A 290 9.84 -0.25 7.17
CA VAL A 290 10.43 -1.24 6.26
C VAL A 290 9.56 -1.34 5.01
N MET A 291 10.17 -1.26 3.84
CA MET A 291 9.50 -1.45 2.57
C MET A 291 9.35 -2.92 2.23
N GLU A 292 8.38 -3.24 1.38
CA GLU A 292 8.37 -4.51 0.68
C GLU A 292 9.72 -4.70 -0.04
N ASP A 293 10.27 -5.92 0.00
CA ASP A 293 11.58 -6.31 -0.51
C ASP A 293 12.82 -5.64 0.13
N GLN A 294 12.64 -4.76 1.12
CA GLN A 294 13.79 -4.21 1.84
C GLN A 294 14.46 -5.27 2.71
N ARG A 295 15.76 -5.49 2.47
CA ARG A 295 16.55 -6.43 3.24
C ARG A 295 16.94 -5.83 4.59
N ILE A 296 16.54 -6.48 5.68
CA ILE A 296 16.99 -6.14 7.02
C ILE A 296 18.21 -6.99 7.36
N LYS A 297 19.36 -6.35 7.56
CA LYS A 297 20.58 -7.03 8.02
C LYS A 297 20.62 -7.01 9.56
N LEU A 298 20.53 -8.20 10.17
CA LEU A 298 20.78 -8.36 11.60
C LEU A 298 22.29 -8.45 11.83
N MET A 299 22.82 -7.65 12.76
CA MET A 299 24.21 -7.73 13.19
C MET A 299 24.24 -7.88 14.70
N THR A 300 25.00 -8.85 15.20
CA THR A 300 25.23 -9.01 16.64
C THR A 300 26.58 -8.43 17.02
N LYS A 301 26.68 -7.87 18.23
CA LYS A 301 27.95 -7.48 18.87
C LYS A 301 27.96 -8.10 20.26
N GLY A 302 29.12 -8.56 20.71
CA GLY A 302 29.30 -9.16 22.04
C GLY A 302 29.22 -10.69 22.03
N ASN A 303 28.63 -11.27 23.06
CA ASN A 303 28.63 -12.71 23.34
C ASN A 303 27.52 -13.51 22.61
N ILE A 304 26.85 -12.91 21.63
CA ILE A 304 25.77 -13.56 20.87
C ILE A 304 26.27 -13.92 19.48
N LYS A 305 26.15 -15.20 19.11
CA LYS A 305 26.49 -15.71 17.78
C LYS A 305 25.22 -16.09 17.02
N ILE A 306 25.15 -15.70 15.75
CA ILE A 306 24.06 -16.11 14.85
C ILE A 306 24.30 -17.57 14.47
N VAL A 307 23.35 -18.45 14.78
CA VAL A 307 23.44 -19.87 14.43
C VAL A 307 23.13 -20.02 12.93
N GLY A 308 24.04 -20.63 12.17
CA GLY A 308 23.83 -20.96 10.76
C GLY A 308 24.54 -20.05 9.73
N GLU A 309 25.20 -18.97 10.16
CA GLU A 309 26.12 -18.25 9.27
C GLU A 309 27.47 -18.98 9.21
N SER A 310 27.85 -19.47 8.03
CA SER A 310 29.23 -19.89 7.76
C SER A 310 30.14 -18.64 7.84
N PRO A 311 31.25 -18.69 8.58
CA PRO A 311 32.15 -17.54 8.74
C PRO A 311 32.74 -17.02 7.42
N ASP A 312 32.66 -17.78 6.32
CA ASP A 312 33.33 -17.47 5.05
C ASP A 312 32.53 -16.55 4.09
N LYS A 313 31.33 -16.06 4.47
CA LYS A 313 30.53 -15.15 3.63
C LYS A 313 30.45 -13.70 4.10
N VAL A 314 31.18 -13.35 5.15
CA VAL A 314 31.22 -11.98 5.67
C VAL A 314 32.43 -11.25 5.08
N ASN A 315 32.45 -11.03 3.77
CA ASN A 315 33.23 -9.95 3.14
C ASN A 315 32.84 -9.77 1.67
N THR A 316 32.94 -8.52 1.22
CA THR A 316 32.65 -7.97 -0.12
C THR A 316 31.18 -7.85 -0.53
N LEU A 317 30.50 -6.84 0.01
CA LEU A 317 29.61 -6.02 -0.82
C LEU A 317 30.10 -4.59 -0.73
N SER A 318 30.72 -4.13 -1.82
CA SER A 318 31.08 -2.74 -2.06
C SER A 318 29.82 -1.87 -2.04
N PRO A 319 29.90 -0.60 -1.61
CA PRO A 319 28.78 0.32 -1.71
C PRO A 319 28.47 0.56 -3.20
N SER A 320 27.24 0.28 -3.60
CA SER A 320 26.63 0.71 -4.87
C SER A 320 25.72 1.90 -4.63
#